data_AF-S0GRT6-F1
#
_entry.id   AF-S0GRT6-F1
#
_cell.length_a   1.000
_cell.length_b   1.000
_cell.length_c   1.000
_cell.angle_alpha   90.00
_cell.angle_beta   90.00
_cell.angle_gamma   90.00
#
_symmetry.space_group_name_H-M   'P 1'
#
loop_
_entity.id
_entity.type
_entity.pdbx_description
1 polymer ?
#
loop_
_entity_poly.entity_id
_entity_poly.type
_entity_poly.pdbx_seq_one_letter_code
_entity_poly.pdbx_strand_id
1 'polypeptide(L)'
;MTKYEFVKRFLPEAEAAEKRFHLNPVVMLAQAAIESGWNESNLAKLHRNLFGITGYGPSNEFWHGCRVELVPRGLPFRKYSDTQSSFLDYARLIVTAYPAAAAVSYYPSAFAHEIAYSKYISEVNGDNRTAYCHLLDRLSVAIGKLIKAPVC
;
A
#
# COMPACT_ATOMS: atom_id res chain seq x y z
N MET A 1 -16.54 4.81 2.57
CA MET A 1 -16.67 4.40 1.15
C MET A 1 -16.86 2.89 1.03
N THR A 2 -17.50 2.39 -0.04
CA THR A 2 -17.61 0.94 -0.30
C THR A 2 -16.30 0.37 -0.85
N LYS A 3 -16.13 -0.96 -0.78
CA LYS A 3 -14.95 -1.65 -1.35
C LYS A 3 -14.82 -1.43 -2.86
N TYR A 4 -15.94 -1.43 -3.57
CA TYR A 4 -15.97 -1.15 -5.01
C TYR A 4 -15.57 0.29 -5.31
N GLU A 5 -16.09 1.27 -4.56
CA GLU A 5 -15.71 2.69 -4.70
C GLU A 5 -14.22 2.90 -4.44
N PHE A 6 -13.65 2.24 -3.41
CA PHE A 6 -12.22 2.29 -3.12
C PHE A 6 -11.39 1.79 -4.30
N VAL A 7 -11.68 0.58 -4.79
CA VAL A 7 -10.94 -0.02 -5.92
C VAL A 7 -11.07 0.87 -7.16
N LYS A 8 -12.28 1.31 -7.51
CA LYS A 8 -12.51 2.18 -8.68
C LYS A 8 -11.79 3.51 -8.58
N ARG A 9 -11.73 4.12 -7.38
CA ARG A 9 -11.07 5.41 -7.16
C ARG A 9 -9.56 5.33 -7.34
N PHE A 10 -8.94 4.27 -6.85
CA PHE A 10 -7.48 4.16 -6.76
C PHE A 10 -6.84 3.27 -7.83
N LEU A 11 -7.63 2.51 -8.61
CA LEU A 11 -7.10 1.68 -9.70
C LEU A 11 -6.24 2.48 -10.69
N PRO A 12 -6.64 3.66 -11.20
CA PRO A 12 -5.79 4.42 -12.12
C PRO A 12 -4.43 4.81 -11.52
N GLU A 13 -4.39 5.05 -10.20
CA GLU A 13 -3.17 5.43 -9.50
C GLU A 13 -2.22 4.24 -9.32
N ALA A 14 -2.79 3.07 -9.03
CA ALA A 14 -2.08 1.80 -8.98
C ALA A 14 -1.55 1.39 -10.38
N GLU A 15 -2.34 1.55 -11.44
CA GLU A 15 -1.91 1.28 -12.83
C GLU A 15 -0.78 2.24 -13.27
N ALA A 16 -0.83 3.51 -12.86
CA ALA A 16 0.26 4.44 -13.12
C ALA A 16 1.57 4.01 -12.42
N ALA A 17 1.47 3.52 -11.18
CA ALA A 17 2.61 2.97 -10.46
C ALA A 17 3.13 1.67 -11.08
N GLU A 18 2.25 0.78 -11.55
CA GLU A 18 2.64 -0.43 -12.29
C GLU A 18 3.46 -0.10 -13.53
N LYS A 19 3.01 0.86 -14.35
CA LYS A 19 3.73 1.27 -15.57
C LYS A 19 5.16 1.72 -15.29
N ARG A 20 5.42 2.29 -14.11
CA ARG A 20 6.75 2.80 -13.75
C ARG A 20 7.61 1.79 -13.01
N PHE A 21 7.02 0.95 -12.16
CA PHE A 21 7.73 0.10 -11.20
C PHE A 21 7.53 -1.40 -11.43
N HIS A 22 6.70 -1.79 -12.40
CA HIS A 22 6.33 -3.19 -12.66
C HIS A 22 5.82 -3.92 -11.42
N LEU A 23 5.08 -3.19 -10.57
CA LEU A 23 4.44 -3.73 -9.37
C LEU A 23 2.95 -3.91 -9.64
N ASN A 24 2.42 -5.10 -9.38
CA ASN A 24 1.04 -5.46 -9.69
C ASN A 24 0.01 -4.53 -8.99
N PRO A 25 -0.93 -3.89 -9.72
CA PRO A 25 -1.96 -3.02 -9.15
C PRO A 25 -2.83 -3.69 -8.09
N VAL A 26 -3.11 -4.99 -8.24
CA VAL A 26 -3.95 -5.74 -7.30
C VAL A 26 -3.33 -5.78 -5.91
N VAL A 27 -2.02 -6.07 -5.81
CA VAL A 27 -1.37 -6.17 -4.50
C VAL A 27 -1.16 -4.80 -3.87
N MET A 28 -0.93 -3.76 -4.67
CA MET A 28 -0.87 -2.37 -4.20
C MET A 28 -2.23 -1.94 -3.61
N LEU A 29 -3.33 -2.20 -4.31
CA LEU A 29 -4.68 -1.87 -3.82
C LEU A 29 -5.05 -2.68 -2.58
N ALA A 30 -4.64 -3.96 -2.52
CA ALA A 30 -4.89 -4.80 -1.36
C ALA A 30 -4.14 -4.31 -0.12
N GLN A 31 -2.85 -3.95 -0.24
CA GLN A 31 -2.12 -3.34 0.86
C GLN A 31 -2.68 -1.96 1.22
N ALA A 32 -2.96 -1.09 0.24
CA ALA A 32 -3.60 0.20 0.51
C ALA A 32 -4.91 0.03 1.29
N ALA A 33 -5.75 -0.96 0.96
CA ALA A 33 -6.98 -1.23 1.67
C ALA A 33 -6.75 -1.67 3.13
N ILE A 34 -5.73 -2.49 3.40
CA ILE A 34 -5.36 -2.91 4.76
C ILE A 34 -4.84 -1.71 5.55
N GLU A 35 -3.80 -1.05 5.05
CA GLU A 35 -3.07 -0.02 5.78
C GLU A 35 -3.91 1.26 6.02
N SER A 36 -4.78 1.61 5.07
CA SER A 36 -5.64 2.79 5.19
C SER A 36 -7.00 2.51 5.85
N GLY A 37 -7.33 1.23 6.11
CA GLY A 37 -8.67 0.82 6.49
C GLY A 37 -9.71 1.20 5.43
N TRP A 38 -9.46 0.86 4.17
CA TRP A 38 -10.28 1.27 3.02
C TRP A 38 -10.45 2.80 2.91
N ASN A 39 -9.35 3.54 3.12
CA ASN A 39 -9.27 5.01 3.15
C ASN A 39 -10.17 5.67 4.21
N GLU A 40 -10.41 4.98 5.33
CA GLU A 40 -11.13 5.54 6.48
C GLU A 40 -10.22 6.09 7.58
N SER A 41 -8.92 5.80 7.54
CA SER A 41 -7.96 6.38 8.49
C SER A 41 -7.76 7.89 8.26
N ASN A 42 -7.48 8.62 9.34
CA ASN A 42 -7.12 10.04 9.25
C ASN A 42 -5.83 10.27 8.46
N LEU A 43 -4.87 9.34 8.56
CA LEU A 43 -3.62 9.39 7.80
C LEU A 43 -3.87 9.37 6.28
N ALA A 44 -4.75 8.48 5.84
CA ALA A 44 -5.14 8.40 4.44
C ALA A 44 -5.98 9.61 4.01
N LYS A 45 -7.04 9.96 4.73
CA LYS A 45 -7.97 11.03 4.32
C LYS A 45 -7.35 12.43 4.35
N LEU A 46 -6.60 12.75 5.39
CA LEU A 46 -6.11 14.12 5.63
C LEU A 46 -4.70 14.34 5.09
N HIS A 47 -3.91 13.26 4.95
CA HIS A 47 -2.49 13.35 4.59
C HIS A 47 -2.12 12.51 3.37
N ARG A 48 -3.12 11.84 2.78
CA ARG A 48 -3.03 11.08 1.52
C ARG A 48 -2.01 9.96 1.57
N ASN A 49 -1.67 9.50 2.77
CA ASN A 49 -0.74 8.38 2.97
C ASN A 49 -1.54 7.10 3.18
N LEU A 50 -1.74 6.37 2.08
CA LEU A 50 -2.57 5.17 2.03
C LEU A 50 -1.86 3.92 2.58
N PHE A 51 -0.54 3.99 2.77
CA PHE A 51 0.32 2.83 3.07
C PHE A 51 1.01 2.92 4.44
N GLY A 52 0.70 3.94 5.23
CA GLY A 52 1.33 4.12 6.54
C GLY A 52 2.84 4.38 6.49
N ILE A 53 3.38 4.89 5.37
CA ILE A 53 4.83 5.07 5.24
C ILE A 53 5.31 6.11 6.24
N THR A 54 6.27 5.73 7.06
CA THR A 54 6.85 6.61 8.09
C THR A 54 7.66 7.73 7.45
N GLY A 55 7.66 8.88 8.13
CA GLY A 55 8.35 10.09 7.70
C GLY A 55 9.87 10.01 7.81
N TYR A 56 10.47 8.83 7.93
CA TYR A 56 11.92 8.65 7.99
C TYR A 56 12.53 8.47 6.59
N GLY A 57 13.84 8.69 6.52
CA GLY A 57 14.64 8.60 5.30
C GLY A 57 14.70 9.91 4.51
N PRO A 58 15.49 9.92 3.41
CA PRO A 58 15.63 11.09 2.55
C PRO A 58 14.35 11.35 1.75
N SER A 59 14.18 12.62 1.35
CA SER A 59 13.19 12.98 0.33
C SER A 59 13.50 12.28 -0.99
N ASN A 60 12.49 12.13 -1.83
CA ASN A 60 12.60 11.53 -3.15
C ASN A 60 11.63 12.22 -4.13
N GLU A 61 11.53 11.67 -5.34
CA GLU A 61 10.69 12.18 -6.43
C GLU A 61 9.21 12.36 -6.04
N PHE A 62 8.67 11.51 -5.17
CA PHE A 62 7.25 11.48 -4.80
C PHE A 62 6.97 11.99 -3.38
N TRP A 63 8.02 12.17 -2.58
CA TRP A 63 7.89 12.70 -1.23
C TRP A 63 9.00 13.71 -0.92
N HIS A 64 8.61 14.97 -0.76
CA HIS A 64 9.54 16.09 -0.56
C HIS A 64 9.78 16.44 0.92
N GLY A 65 9.74 15.44 1.80
CA GLY A 65 10.11 15.61 3.22
C GLY A 65 8.98 16.06 4.15
N CYS A 66 7.77 16.35 3.65
CA CYS A 66 6.64 16.77 4.49
C CYS A 66 6.14 15.65 5.41
N ARG A 67 5.99 15.93 6.71
CA ARG A 67 5.61 14.94 7.74
C ARG A 67 4.40 15.37 8.55
N VAL A 68 3.77 14.40 9.20
CA VAL A 68 2.70 14.61 10.17
C VAL A 68 2.81 13.61 11.32
N GLU A 69 2.52 14.04 12.53
CA GLU A 69 2.28 13.18 13.70
C GLU A 69 0.78 13.19 13.99
N LEU A 70 0.17 12.01 14.16
CA LEU A 70 -1.28 11.91 14.42
C LEU A 70 -1.64 12.10 15.90
N VAL A 71 -0.65 11.96 16.77
CA VAL A 71 -0.74 12.19 18.22
C VAL A 71 0.50 12.93 18.69
N PRO A 72 0.44 13.74 19.77
CA PRO A 72 1.60 14.46 20.26
C PRO A 72 2.77 13.54 20.60
N ARG A 73 3.94 13.79 20.00
CA ARG A 73 5.17 12.97 20.15
C ARG A 73 4.99 11.54 19.61
N GLY A 74 4.12 11.37 18.63
CA GLY A 74 3.88 10.11 17.95
C GLY A 74 4.91 9.81 16.85
N LEU A 75 4.75 8.66 16.20
CA LEU A 75 5.53 8.31 15.02
C LEU A 75 5.23 9.29 13.88
N PRO A 76 6.24 9.96 13.28
CA PRO A 76 6.01 10.80 12.12
C PRO A 76 5.72 9.95 10.89
N PHE A 77 4.73 10.34 10.10
CA PHE A 77 4.35 9.74 8.83
C PHE A 77 4.58 10.70 7.66
N ARG A 78 4.79 10.15 6.46
CA ARG A 78 4.85 10.96 5.23
C ARG A 78 3.49 11.61 4.98
N LYS A 79 3.52 12.86 4.51
CA LYS A 79 2.36 13.58 3.97
C LYS A 79 2.60 13.83 2.48
N TYR A 80 1.60 13.53 1.66
CA TYR A 80 1.67 13.67 0.21
C TYR A 80 0.78 14.81 -0.31
N SER A 81 1.17 15.41 -1.44
CA SER A 81 0.37 16.40 -2.17
C SER A 81 -0.93 15.80 -2.68
N ASP A 82 -0.86 14.56 -3.17
CA ASP A 82 -1.92 13.80 -3.80
C ASP A 82 -1.77 12.30 -3.48
N THR A 83 -2.81 11.52 -3.78
CA THR A 83 -2.83 10.07 -3.56
C THR A 83 -1.96 9.31 -4.56
N GLN A 84 -1.79 9.85 -5.78
CA GLN A 84 -0.91 9.28 -6.80
C GLN A 84 0.54 9.19 -6.32
N SER A 85 1.03 10.24 -5.65
CA SER A 85 2.36 10.28 -5.05
C SER A 85 2.52 9.22 -3.95
N SER A 86 1.46 8.93 -3.20
CA SER A 86 1.47 7.86 -2.21
C SER A 86 1.64 6.48 -2.86
N PHE A 87 0.98 6.20 -3.99
CA PHE A 87 1.16 4.95 -4.74
C PHE A 87 2.56 4.84 -5.34
N LEU A 88 3.07 5.91 -5.94
CA LEU A 88 4.40 5.92 -6.56
C LEU A 88 5.52 5.76 -5.53
N ASP A 89 5.43 6.43 -4.39
CA ASP A 89 6.43 6.30 -3.31
C ASP A 89 6.38 4.90 -2.66
N TYR A 90 5.19 4.34 -2.51
CA TYR A 90 5.02 2.97 -2.04
C TYR A 90 5.60 1.96 -3.03
N ALA A 91 5.30 2.06 -4.33
CA ALA A 91 5.85 1.16 -5.33
C ALA A 91 7.39 1.24 -5.38
N ARG A 92 7.94 2.47 -5.33
CA ARG A 92 9.38 2.71 -5.17
C ARG A 92 9.93 2.01 -3.92
N LEU A 93 9.25 2.13 -2.77
CA LEU A 93 9.65 1.49 -1.52
C LEU A 93 9.70 -0.04 -1.67
N ILE A 94 8.65 -0.66 -2.22
CA ILE A 94 8.61 -2.11 -2.40
C ILE A 94 9.72 -2.59 -3.33
N VAL A 95 9.90 -1.95 -4.49
CA VAL A 95 10.96 -2.33 -5.44
C VAL A 95 12.36 -2.16 -4.86
N THR A 96 12.60 -1.13 -4.05
CA THR A 96 13.95 -0.83 -3.53
C THR A 96 14.29 -1.55 -2.22
N ALA A 97 13.34 -1.69 -1.30
CA ALA A 97 13.59 -2.27 0.02
C ALA A 97 13.12 -3.73 0.14
N TYR A 98 12.21 -4.19 -0.72
CA TYR A 98 11.64 -5.53 -0.69
C TYR A 98 11.69 -6.21 -2.07
N PRO A 99 12.87 -6.31 -2.72
CA PRO A 99 12.98 -6.77 -4.10
C PRO A 99 12.47 -8.20 -4.31
N ALA A 100 12.60 -9.09 -3.31
CA ALA A 100 12.04 -10.45 -3.37
C ALA A 100 10.51 -10.45 -3.50
N ALA A 101 9.82 -9.63 -2.70
CA ALA A 101 8.37 -9.45 -2.83
C ALA A 101 8.02 -8.80 -4.17
N ALA A 102 8.74 -7.74 -4.57
CA ALA A 102 8.50 -7.05 -5.84
C ALA A 102 8.57 -8.01 -7.04
N ALA A 103 9.57 -8.90 -7.06
CA ALA A 103 9.80 -9.88 -8.13
C ALA A 103 8.64 -10.86 -8.34
N VAL A 104 7.85 -11.12 -7.28
CA VAL A 104 6.71 -12.04 -7.33
C VAL A 104 5.35 -11.33 -7.27
N SER A 105 5.30 -10.00 -7.45
CA SER A 105 4.07 -9.21 -7.28
C SER A 105 2.89 -9.66 -8.17
N TYR A 106 3.17 -10.23 -9.34
CA TYR A 106 2.15 -10.80 -10.23
C TYR A 106 1.59 -12.16 -9.79
N TYR A 107 2.12 -12.73 -8.72
CA TYR A 107 1.62 -13.93 -8.04
C TYR A 107 1.17 -13.54 -6.62
N PRO A 108 -0.09 -13.05 -6.43
CA PRO A 108 -0.48 -12.39 -5.18
C PRO A 108 -0.26 -13.20 -3.89
N SER A 109 -0.46 -14.51 -3.92
CA SER A 109 -0.19 -15.37 -2.77
C SER A 109 1.30 -15.44 -2.43
N ALA A 110 2.18 -15.48 -3.43
CA ALA A 110 3.63 -15.44 -3.23
C ALA A 110 4.08 -14.06 -2.74
N PHE A 111 3.53 -12.99 -3.32
CA PHE A 111 3.77 -11.62 -2.84
C PHE A 111 3.36 -11.46 -1.37
N ALA A 112 2.17 -11.94 -1.00
CA ALA A 112 1.66 -11.88 0.36
C ALA A 112 2.57 -12.61 1.34
N HIS A 113 3.09 -13.77 0.95
CA HIS A 113 4.08 -14.51 1.74
C HIS A 113 5.39 -13.72 1.89
N GLU A 114 6.00 -13.31 0.77
CA GLU A 114 7.27 -12.58 0.78
C GLU A 114 7.20 -11.30 1.63
N ILE A 115 6.14 -10.50 1.49
CA ILE A 115 6.02 -9.26 2.26
C ILE A 115 5.74 -9.53 3.74
N ALA A 116 4.87 -10.50 4.06
CA ALA A 116 4.49 -10.82 5.44
C ALA A 116 5.63 -11.39 6.27
N TYR A 117 6.58 -12.11 5.65
CA TYR A 117 7.75 -12.67 6.32
C TYR A 117 9.02 -11.80 6.15
N SER A 118 8.88 -10.61 5.57
CA SER A 118 9.94 -9.59 5.52
C SER A 118 9.95 -8.69 6.76
N LYS A 119 10.86 -7.70 6.78
CA LYS A 119 10.88 -6.63 7.79
C LYS A 119 9.70 -5.64 7.69
N TYR A 120 8.84 -5.76 6.68
CA TYR A 120 7.65 -4.93 6.53
C TYR A 120 6.66 -5.17 7.68
N ILE A 121 6.51 -6.44 8.10
CA ILE A 121 5.72 -6.85 9.27
C ILE A 121 6.66 -7.19 10.42
N SER A 122 6.27 -6.85 11.66
CA SER A 122 7.08 -7.12 12.85
C SER A 122 6.23 -7.61 14.02
N GLU A 123 6.40 -8.89 14.38
CA GLU A 123 5.70 -9.49 15.52
C GLU A 123 6.08 -8.85 16.86
N VAL A 124 7.26 -8.22 16.94
CA VAL A 124 7.68 -7.42 18.11
C VAL A 124 6.71 -6.27 18.38
N ASN A 125 6.00 -5.79 17.35
CA ASN A 125 4.98 -4.75 17.46
C ASN A 125 3.56 -5.32 17.67
N GLY A 126 3.43 -6.64 17.89
CA GLY A 126 2.15 -7.34 18.06
C GLY A 126 1.49 -7.77 16.75
N ASP A 127 2.16 -7.61 15.60
CA ASP A 127 1.63 -8.08 14.32
C ASP A 127 1.57 -9.61 14.27
N ASN A 128 0.62 -10.14 13.52
CA ASN A 128 0.55 -11.57 13.21
C ASN A 128 0.84 -11.77 11.72
N ARG A 129 2.05 -12.27 11.40
CA ARG A 129 2.52 -12.46 10.02
C ARG A 129 1.58 -13.37 9.22
N THR A 130 1.16 -14.48 9.81
CA THR A 130 0.26 -15.45 9.18
C THR A 130 -1.10 -14.82 8.87
N ALA A 131 -1.67 -14.08 9.83
CA ALA A 131 -2.95 -13.39 9.63
C ALA A 131 -2.84 -12.30 8.56
N TYR A 132 -1.74 -11.53 8.55
CA TYR A 132 -1.47 -10.52 7.52
C TYR A 132 -1.36 -11.17 6.13
N CYS A 133 -0.56 -12.24 6.00
CA CYS A 133 -0.39 -13.00 4.76
C CYS A 133 -1.75 -13.46 4.20
N HIS A 134 -2.57 -14.13 5.04
CA HIS A 134 -3.89 -14.60 4.62
C HIS A 134 -4.88 -13.47 4.31
N LEU A 135 -4.79 -12.34 5.01
CA LEU A 135 -5.63 -11.18 4.73
C LEU A 135 -5.27 -10.57 3.37
N LEU A 136 -3.98 -10.34 3.12
CA LEU A 136 -3.48 -9.75 1.88
C LEU A 136 -3.77 -10.63 0.66
N ASP A 137 -3.59 -11.95 0.78
CA ASP A 137 -3.93 -12.90 -0.29
C ASP A 137 -5.43 -12.89 -0.61
N ARG A 138 -6.29 -13.00 0.42
CA ARG A 138 -7.75 -12.96 0.23
C ARG A 138 -8.24 -11.66 -0.39
N LEU A 139 -7.70 -10.52 0.05
CA LEU A 139 -8.06 -9.21 -0.51
C LEU A 139 -7.56 -9.06 -1.95
N SER A 140 -6.38 -9.58 -2.27
CA SER A 140 -5.86 -9.58 -3.64
C SER A 140 -6.78 -10.37 -4.58
N VAL A 141 -7.25 -11.56 -4.15
CA VAL A 141 -8.23 -12.34 -4.93
C VAL A 141 -9.55 -11.57 -5.11
N ALA A 142 -10.07 -10.95 -4.04
CA ALA A 142 -11.33 -10.20 -4.11
C ALA A 142 -11.22 -8.97 -5.03
N ILE A 143 -10.15 -8.19 -4.91
CA ILE A 143 -9.89 -7.00 -5.74
C ILE A 143 -9.65 -7.40 -7.20
N GLY A 144 -8.88 -8.47 -7.45
CA GLY A 144 -8.67 -8.98 -8.80
C GLY A 144 -9.97 -9.37 -9.51
N LYS A 145 -10.97 -9.88 -8.78
CA LYS A 145 -12.32 -10.13 -9.32
C LYS A 145 -13.07 -8.83 -9.62
N LEU A 146 -12.96 -7.82 -8.75
CA LEU A 146 -13.61 -6.52 -8.95
C LEU A 146 -13.08 -5.78 -10.18
N ILE A 147 -11.78 -5.87 -10.45
CA ILE A 147 -11.15 -5.22 -11.62
C ILE A 147 -11.55 -5.91 -12.93
N LYS A 148 -11.73 -7.23 -12.91
CA LYS A 148 -12.11 -8.03 -14.09
C LYS A 148 -13.62 -8.04 -14.37
N ALA A 149 -14.44 -7.57 -13.43
CA ALA A 149 -15.88 -7.53 -13.62
C ALA A 149 -16.23 -6.48 -14.70
N PRO A 150 -17.03 -6.82 -15.73
CA PRO A 150 -17.49 -5.84 -16.69
C PRO A 150 -18.29 -4.74 -15.99
N VAL A 151 -18.08 -3.50 -16.40
CA VAL A 151 -18.91 -2.37 -15.96
C VAL A 151 -20.29 -2.59 -16.57
N CYS A 152 -21.26 -2.96 -15.74
CA CYS A 152 -22.67 -3.02 -16.13
C CYS A 152 -23.22 -1.64 -16.45
#